data_AF-A0A8J3B2U3-F1
#
_entry.id   AF-A0A8J3B2U3-F1
#
_cell.length_a   1.000
_cell.length_b   1.000
_cell.length_c   1.000
_cell.angle_alpha   90.00
_cell.angle_beta   90.00
_cell.angle_gamma   90.00
#
_symmetry.space_group_name_H-M   'P 1'
#
loop_
_entity.id
_entity.type
_entity.pdbx_description
1 polymer ?
#
loop_
_entity_poly.entity_id
_entity_poly.type
_entity_poly.pdbx_seq_one_letter_code
_entity_poly.pdbx_strand_id
1 'polypeptide(L)'
;MTRQLGHLSSPQVRDQITASSVLCLPVGSTEQHGRHLPVDTDTVIAAGFTNQLAQTHGEELDLWVLPALPFGLALEHAWAPGAISLRTNLYAELVLQLVGEYVRATGARRLVIVNGHGGNRGVLEPLLRELAHDQHIEGIVVHPLSLTATRPRTDRPEVHAGIVETSLMLALAPALVRLDQLTVGATWFRRRSKSTGWSATAVSPGHGPATTRASPPTASSAATPPTRPPTLAGNSSRKPWPPAPTPSAT
;
A
#
# COMPACT_ATOMS: atom_id res chain seq x y z
N MET A 1 -10.43 23.89 3.03
CA MET A 1 -9.59 24.09 1.81
C MET A 1 -9.22 22.73 1.19
N THR A 2 -8.76 22.65 -0.07
CA THR A 2 -8.32 21.37 -0.67
C THR A 2 -7.01 20.91 -0.01
N ARG A 3 -7.06 19.80 0.72
CA ARG A 3 -5.94 19.19 1.45
C ARG A 3 -5.13 18.22 0.58
N GLN A 4 -5.03 18.52 -0.72
CA GLN A 4 -4.33 17.71 -1.70
C GLN A 4 -3.00 18.36 -2.03
N LEU A 5 -1.88 17.70 -1.70
CA LEU A 5 -0.55 18.25 -1.95
C LEU A 5 -0.35 18.59 -3.44
N GLY A 6 -0.80 17.69 -4.33
CA GLY A 6 -0.65 17.83 -5.78
C GLY A 6 -1.44 19.00 -6.40
N HIS A 7 -2.31 19.66 -5.63
CA HIS A 7 -3.05 20.84 -6.08
C HIS A 7 -2.39 22.16 -5.66
N LEU A 8 -1.33 22.10 -4.85
CA LEU A 8 -0.56 23.27 -4.45
C LEU A 8 0.50 23.63 -5.49
N SER A 9 0.67 24.92 -5.74
CA SER A 9 1.86 25.43 -6.40
C SER A 9 3.09 25.32 -5.49
N SER A 10 4.30 25.35 -6.07
CA SER A 10 5.54 25.28 -5.29
C SER A 10 5.66 26.34 -4.18
N PRO A 11 5.28 27.63 -4.39
CA PRO A 11 5.23 28.60 -3.30
C PRO A 11 4.25 28.21 -2.19
N GLN A 12 3.06 27.71 -2.54
CA GLN A 12 2.07 27.27 -1.55
C GLN A 12 2.57 26.08 -0.73
N VAL A 13 3.28 25.13 -1.33
CA VAL A 13 3.92 24.01 -0.60
C VAL A 13 4.87 24.56 0.46
N ARG A 14 5.77 25.48 0.07
CA ARG A 14 6.72 26.12 0.98
C ARG A 14 6.03 26.89 2.11
N ASP A 15 4.94 27.59 1.80
CA ASP A 15 4.30 28.52 2.73
C ASP A 15 3.28 27.82 3.66
N GLN A 16 2.73 26.67 3.26
CA GLN A 16 1.65 25.98 3.99
C GLN A 16 2.08 24.70 4.69
N ILE A 17 3.19 24.08 4.28
CA ILE A 17 3.64 22.79 4.84
C ILE A 17 4.82 23.02 5.76
N THR A 18 4.75 22.41 6.93
CA THR A 18 5.70 22.55 8.02
C THR A 18 6.24 21.19 8.44
N ALA A 19 7.27 21.18 9.29
CA ALA A 19 7.80 19.94 9.86
C ALA A 19 6.76 19.13 10.64
N SER A 20 5.76 19.80 11.23
CA SER A 20 4.67 19.17 11.99
C SER A 20 3.49 18.71 11.15
N SER A 21 3.43 19.08 9.87
CA SER A 21 2.38 18.65 8.95
C SER A 21 2.40 17.13 8.76
N VAL A 22 1.22 16.54 8.60
CA VAL A 22 1.07 15.09 8.38
C VAL A 22 0.90 14.81 6.89
N LEU A 23 1.87 14.12 6.30
CA LEU A 23 1.69 13.59 4.94
C LEU A 23 0.89 12.29 5.00
N CYS A 24 -0.14 12.17 4.16
CA CYS A 24 -0.97 10.97 4.09
C CYS A 24 -0.83 10.33 2.71
N LEU A 25 -0.16 9.17 2.63
CA LEU A 25 0.11 8.43 1.41
C LEU A 25 -0.91 7.28 1.23
N PRO A 26 -1.86 7.39 0.29
CA PRO A 26 -2.68 6.25 -0.09
C PRO A 26 -1.88 5.28 -0.96
N VAL A 27 -1.88 4.00 -0.58
CA VAL A 27 -1.22 2.92 -1.32
C VAL A 27 -2.22 1.80 -1.57
N GLY A 28 -2.39 1.42 -2.83
CA GLY A 28 -3.27 0.33 -3.23
C GLY A 28 -2.52 -0.78 -3.97
N SER A 29 -3.20 -1.35 -4.95
CA SER A 29 -2.72 -2.39 -5.85
C SER A 29 -3.56 -2.36 -7.13
N THR A 30 -3.03 -2.97 -8.19
CA THR A 30 -3.78 -3.22 -9.43
C THR A 30 -3.94 -4.72 -9.57
N GLU A 31 -5.10 -5.26 -9.23
CA GLU A 31 -5.35 -6.69 -9.12
C GLU A 31 -6.80 -7.10 -9.35
N GLN A 32 -7.03 -8.37 -9.71
CA GLN A 32 -8.37 -8.87 -9.97
C GLN A 32 -9.26 -8.73 -8.74
N HIS A 33 -10.50 -8.27 -8.91
CA HIS A 33 -11.50 -8.23 -7.84
C HIS A 33 -12.79 -8.93 -8.28
N GLY A 34 -12.66 -10.16 -8.77
CA GLY A 34 -13.79 -10.87 -9.37
C GLY A 34 -14.26 -10.19 -10.67
N ARG A 35 -15.52 -10.45 -11.03
CA ARG A 35 -16.09 -9.94 -12.29
C ARG A 35 -16.77 -8.59 -12.14
N HIS A 36 -17.10 -8.21 -10.90
CA HIS A 36 -17.99 -7.09 -10.61
C HIS A 36 -17.26 -5.82 -10.15
N LEU A 37 -15.99 -5.93 -9.73
CA LEU A 37 -15.19 -4.79 -9.30
C LEU A 37 -14.02 -4.53 -10.25
N PRO A 38 -13.58 -3.27 -10.38
CA PRO A 38 -12.46 -2.90 -11.22
C PRO A 38 -11.12 -3.31 -10.59
N VAL A 39 -10.07 -3.36 -11.40
CA VAL A 39 -8.73 -3.80 -10.96
C VAL A 39 -8.02 -2.81 -10.03
N ASP A 40 -8.50 -1.57 -9.94
CA ASP A 40 -7.96 -0.51 -9.08
C ASP A 40 -8.72 -0.36 -7.75
N THR A 41 -9.55 -1.35 -7.38
CA THR A 41 -10.38 -1.34 -6.17
C THR A 41 -9.60 -0.93 -4.91
N ASP A 42 -8.42 -1.51 -4.69
CA ASP A 42 -7.59 -1.18 -3.52
C ASP A 42 -7.15 0.28 -3.50
N THR A 43 -6.79 0.82 -4.66
CA THR A 43 -6.37 2.22 -4.81
C THR A 43 -7.56 3.16 -4.60
N VAL A 44 -8.73 2.83 -5.14
CA VAL A 44 -9.95 3.62 -4.94
C VAL A 44 -10.34 3.64 -3.46
N ILE A 45 -10.28 2.50 -2.77
CA ILE A 45 -10.58 2.41 -1.34
C ILE A 45 -9.57 3.22 -0.52
N ALA A 46 -8.26 3.05 -0.76
CA ALA A 46 -7.22 3.78 -0.05
C ALA A 46 -7.36 5.30 -0.25
N ALA A 47 -7.49 5.75 -1.50
CA ALA A 47 -7.64 7.17 -1.81
C ALA A 47 -8.95 7.75 -1.27
N GLY A 48 -10.07 7.01 -1.37
CA GLY A 48 -11.36 7.40 -0.84
C GLY A 48 -11.33 7.61 0.68
N PHE A 49 -10.76 6.66 1.41
CA PHE A 49 -10.57 6.78 2.86
C PHE A 49 -9.69 7.98 3.22
N THR A 50 -8.54 8.14 2.55
CA THR A 50 -7.63 9.27 2.78
C THR A 50 -8.29 10.62 2.49
N ASN A 51 -9.09 10.70 1.43
CA ASN A 51 -9.82 11.92 1.09
C ASN A 51 -10.87 12.26 2.15
N GLN A 52 -11.60 11.27 2.66
CA GLN A 52 -12.56 11.48 3.74
C GLN A 52 -11.87 11.88 5.04
N LEU A 53 -10.73 11.27 5.38
CA LEU A 53 -9.91 11.67 6.52
C LEU A 53 -9.48 13.13 6.42
N ALA A 54 -9.00 13.55 5.25
CA ALA A 54 -8.56 14.93 5.01
C ALA A 54 -9.71 15.93 4.99
N GLN A 55 -10.89 15.55 4.51
CA GLN A 55 -12.09 16.39 4.55
C GLN A 55 -12.57 16.63 5.98
N THR A 56 -12.56 15.59 6.82
CA THR A 56 -13.09 15.67 8.20
C THR A 56 -12.08 16.28 9.18
N HIS A 57 -10.80 15.91 9.06
CA HIS A 57 -9.78 16.22 10.08
C HIS A 57 -8.55 16.94 9.51
N GLY A 58 -8.53 17.30 8.22
CA GLY A 58 -7.34 17.82 7.58
C GLY A 58 -6.86 19.17 8.11
N GLU A 59 -7.78 20.01 8.62
CA GLU A 59 -7.40 21.29 9.23
C GLU A 59 -6.86 21.12 10.66
N GLU A 60 -7.50 20.27 11.46
CA GLU A 60 -7.08 19.95 12.83
C GLU A 60 -5.70 19.28 12.87
N LEU A 61 -5.47 18.32 11.97
CA LEU A 61 -4.24 17.52 11.96
C LEU A 61 -3.15 18.10 11.06
N ASP A 62 -3.43 19.20 10.36
CA ASP A 62 -2.61 19.71 9.25
C ASP A 62 -2.18 18.59 8.29
N LEU A 63 -3.18 17.82 7.84
CA LEU A 63 -2.98 16.62 7.02
C LEU A 63 -3.07 16.94 5.54
N TRP A 64 -2.07 16.50 4.79
CA TRP A 64 -1.94 16.69 3.34
C TRP A 64 -1.89 15.36 2.61
N VAL A 65 -2.85 15.14 1.72
CA VAL A 65 -2.96 13.93 0.91
C VAL A 65 -1.94 13.96 -0.22
N LEU A 66 -1.13 12.90 -0.28
CA LEU A 66 -0.20 12.65 -1.37
C LEU A 66 -0.90 11.92 -2.53
N PRO A 67 -0.38 12.03 -3.77
CA PRO A 67 -0.81 11.20 -4.88
C PRO A 67 -0.80 9.70 -4.52
N ALA A 68 -1.86 8.99 -4.88
CA ALA A 68 -1.99 7.57 -4.59
C ALA A 68 -0.96 6.73 -5.37
N LEU A 69 -0.42 5.69 -4.74
CA LEU A 69 0.40 4.68 -5.39
C LEU A 69 -0.49 3.50 -5.84
N PRO A 70 -0.70 3.29 -7.15
CA PRO A 70 -1.65 2.29 -7.65
C PRO A 70 -1.06 0.87 -7.77
N PHE A 71 0.20 0.67 -7.39
CA PHE A 71 0.90 -0.60 -7.53
C PHE A 71 1.46 -1.08 -6.20
N GLY A 72 1.34 -2.38 -5.95
CA GLY A 72 1.79 -3.03 -4.73
C GLY A 72 2.35 -4.43 -4.98
N LEU A 73 2.21 -5.28 -3.96
CA LEU A 73 2.62 -6.68 -3.98
C LEU A 73 1.40 -7.59 -4.19
N ALA A 74 1.15 -7.97 -5.44
CA ALA A 74 -0.03 -8.75 -5.86
C ALA A 74 0.35 -10.00 -6.67
N LEU A 75 1.46 -10.65 -6.33
CA LEU A 75 1.94 -11.84 -7.05
C LEU A 75 0.94 -13.01 -6.99
N GLU A 76 0.15 -13.09 -5.93
CA GLU A 76 -0.98 -14.00 -5.76
C GLU A 76 -2.08 -13.82 -6.83
N HIS A 77 -2.12 -12.65 -7.47
CA HIS A 77 -3.05 -12.30 -8.54
C HIS A 77 -2.42 -12.29 -9.93
N ALA A 78 -1.12 -12.60 -10.07
CA ALA A 78 -0.39 -12.54 -11.33
C ALA A 78 -0.94 -13.45 -12.45
N TRP A 79 -1.80 -14.41 -12.12
CA TRP A 79 -2.50 -15.24 -13.10
C TRP A 79 -3.66 -14.52 -13.80
N ALA A 80 -4.12 -13.40 -13.26
CA ALA A 80 -5.31 -12.70 -13.75
C ALA A 80 -4.94 -11.58 -14.75
N PRO A 81 -5.68 -11.44 -15.85
CA PRO A 81 -5.49 -10.34 -16.78
C PRO A 81 -5.62 -8.98 -16.10
N GLY A 82 -4.68 -8.07 -16.38
CA GLY A 82 -4.66 -6.72 -15.82
C GLY A 82 -4.02 -6.61 -14.43
N ALA A 83 -3.70 -7.72 -13.75
CA ALA A 83 -2.98 -7.68 -12.49
C ALA A 83 -1.52 -7.23 -12.71
N ILE A 84 -1.08 -6.24 -11.94
CA ILE A 84 0.28 -5.69 -11.99
C ILE A 84 0.87 -5.77 -10.59
N SER A 85 1.99 -6.47 -10.45
CA SER A 85 2.70 -6.58 -9.18
C SER A 85 4.15 -6.16 -9.33
N LEU A 86 4.62 -5.37 -8.38
CA LEU A 86 6.05 -5.16 -8.19
C LEU A 86 6.68 -6.37 -7.48
N ARG A 87 8.00 -6.46 -7.55
CA ARG A 87 8.78 -7.38 -6.71
C ARG A 87 8.98 -6.72 -5.35
N THR A 88 9.02 -7.52 -4.28
CA THR A 88 9.17 -7.05 -2.90
C THR A 88 10.28 -6.03 -2.71
N ASN A 89 11.47 -6.28 -3.26
CA ASN A 89 12.62 -5.37 -3.17
C ASN A 89 12.39 -4.05 -3.91
N LEU A 90 11.77 -4.09 -5.10
CA LEU A 90 11.47 -2.89 -5.88
C LEU A 90 10.37 -2.05 -5.22
N TYR A 91 9.33 -2.69 -4.70
CA TYR A 91 8.27 -2.01 -3.95
C TYR A 91 8.83 -1.33 -2.69
N ALA A 92 9.68 -2.04 -1.94
CA ALA A 92 10.33 -1.50 -0.77
C ALA A 92 11.17 -0.25 -1.09
N GLU A 93 12.05 -0.37 -2.08
CA GLU A 93 12.89 0.75 -2.54
C GLU A 93 12.04 1.92 -3.04
N LEU A 94 10.99 1.65 -3.81
CA LEU A 94 10.09 2.68 -4.31
C LEU A 94 9.45 3.48 -3.17
N VAL A 95 8.90 2.81 -2.16
CA VAL A 95 8.24 3.47 -1.03
C VAL A 95 9.25 4.29 -0.23
N LEU A 96 10.43 3.75 0.07
CA LEU A 96 11.49 4.46 0.79
C LEU A 96 11.94 5.73 0.05
N GLN A 97 12.25 5.60 -1.24
CA GLN A 97 12.69 6.72 -2.07
C GLN A 97 11.58 7.77 -2.21
N LEU A 98 10.34 7.36 -2.45
CA LEU A 98 9.22 8.27 -2.63
C LEU A 98 8.94 9.07 -1.35
N VAL A 99 8.89 8.41 -0.19
CA VAL A 99 8.71 9.08 1.10
C VAL A 99 9.86 10.04 1.39
N GLY A 100 11.11 9.61 1.17
CA GLY A 100 12.28 10.45 1.38
C GLY A 100 12.24 11.72 0.52
N GLU A 101 11.82 11.60 -0.74
CA GLU A 101 11.67 12.74 -1.64
C GLU A 101 10.55 13.70 -1.19
N TYR A 102 9.41 13.20 -0.71
CA TYR A 102 8.37 14.07 -0.14
C TYR A 102 8.85 14.81 1.10
N VAL A 103 9.53 14.12 2.00
CA VAL A 103 10.09 14.68 3.25
C VAL A 103 11.14 15.75 2.94
N ARG A 104 11.98 15.52 1.93
CA ARG A 104 12.96 16.48 1.42
C ARG A 104 12.30 17.69 0.76
N ALA A 105 11.24 17.48 -0.03
CA ALA A 105 10.58 18.54 -0.78
C ALA A 105 9.67 19.44 0.07
N THR A 106 9.10 18.90 1.15
CA THR A 106 8.10 19.60 1.97
C THR A 106 8.59 19.96 3.37
N GLY A 107 9.62 19.29 3.88
CA GLY A 107 10.08 19.46 5.25
C GLY A 107 9.24 18.74 6.32
N ALA A 108 8.11 18.14 5.96
CA ALA A 108 7.27 17.37 6.89
C ALA A 108 8.01 16.16 7.48
N ARG A 109 7.67 15.80 8.72
CA ARG A 109 8.27 14.65 9.44
C ARG A 109 7.25 13.65 9.97
N ARG A 110 5.96 13.85 9.66
CA ARG A 110 4.88 12.94 10.05
C ARG A 110 4.27 12.27 8.83
N LEU A 111 4.09 10.96 8.88
CA LEU A 111 3.59 10.14 7.78
C LEU A 111 2.49 9.20 8.22
N VAL A 112 1.39 9.19 7.49
CA VAL A 112 0.37 8.15 7.55
C VAL A 112 0.36 7.43 6.21
N ILE A 113 0.58 6.12 6.21
CA ILE A 113 0.36 5.29 5.01
C ILE A 113 -1.00 4.64 5.14
N VAL A 114 -1.92 4.94 4.22
CA VAL A 114 -3.24 4.30 4.14
C VAL A 114 -3.17 3.19 3.11
N ASN A 115 -3.13 1.95 3.57
CA ASN A 115 -2.93 0.78 2.75
C ASN A 115 -4.26 0.07 2.43
N GLY A 116 -4.63 0.05 1.14
CA GLY A 116 -5.82 -0.63 0.63
C GLY A 116 -5.63 -2.13 0.42
N HIS A 117 -4.40 -2.61 0.21
CA HIS A 117 -4.14 -3.98 -0.25
C HIS A 117 -3.50 -4.88 0.83
N GLY A 118 -4.02 -6.09 1.02
CA GLY A 118 -3.50 -7.07 1.98
C GLY A 118 -2.03 -7.46 1.74
N GLY A 119 -1.60 -7.62 0.50
CA GLY A 119 -0.25 -8.09 0.14
C GLY A 119 0.88 -7.14 0.54
N ASN A 120 0.59 -5.85 0.72
CA ASN A 120 1.57 -4.83 1.11
C ASN A 120 1.96 -4.89 2.60
N ARG A 121 1.13 -5.53 3.45
CA ARG A 121 1.30 -5.61 4.91
C ARG A 121 2.63 -6.20 5.37
N GLY A 122 3.19 -7.13 4.60
CA GLY A 122 4.45 -7.76 4.98
C GLY A 122 5.65 -6.82 4.94
N VAL A 123 5.50 -5.65 4.31
CA VAL A 123 6.61 -4.76 3.97
C VAL A 123 6.46 -3.37 4.59
N LEU A 124 5.26 -2.80 4.62
CA LEU A 124 5.08 -1.40 5.02
C LEU A 124 5.51 -1.09 6.46
N GLU A 125 5.15 -1.93 7.43
CA GLU A 125 5.50 -1.71 8.83
C GLU A 125 7.01 -1.79 9.11
N PRO A 126 7.78 -2.77 8.56
CA PRO A 126 9.24 -2.74 8.58
C PRO A 126 9.84 -1.46 7.97
N LEU A 127 9.38 -1.04 6.78
CA LEU A 127 9.90 0.16 6.12
C LEU A 127 9.69 1.41 6.94
N LEU A 128 8.55 1.51 7.63
CA LEU A 128 8.26 2.64 8.50
C LEU A 128 9.26 2.74 9.67
N ARG A 129 9.75 1.60 10.18
CA ARG A 129 10.81 1.60 11.21
C ARG A 129 12.15 2.05 10.65
N GLU A 130 12.49 1.66 9.42
CA GLU A 130 13.69 2.13 8.73
C GLU A 130 13.62 3.64 8.49
N LEU A 131 12.49 4.15 7.99
CA LEU A 131 12.24 5.59 7.82
C LEU A 131 12.33 6.37 9.14
N ALA A 132 11.80 5.81 10.23
CA ALA A 132 11.90 6.41 11.55
C ALA A 132 13.36 6.48 12.05
N HIS A 133 14.14 5.43 11.81
CA HIS A 133 15.55 5.36 12.20
C HIS A 133 16.44 6.28 11.35
N ASP A 134 16.35 6.17 10.02
CA ASP A 134 17.28 6.79 9.08
C ASP A 134 16.93 8.25 8.77
N GLN A 135 15.64 8.60 8.82
CA GLN A 135 15.15 9.92 8.38
C GLN A 135 14.37 10.65 9.47
N HIS A 136 14.26 10.09 10.68
CA HIS A 136 13.52 10.67 11.81
C HIS A 136 12.06 11.01 11.46
N ILE A 137 11.41 10.10 10.73
CA ILE A 137 9.99 10.23 10.36
C ILE A 137 9.14 9.51 11.40
N GLU A 138 8.19 10.22 12.00
CA GLU A 138 7.14 9.63 12.82
C GLU A 138 6.00 9.16 11.92
N GLY A 139 5.55 7.91 12.06
CA GLY A 139 4.40 7.52 11.26
C GLY A 139 3.72 6.24 11.68
N ILE A 140 2.65 5.94 10.96
CA ILE A 140 1.79 4.77 11.15
C ILE A 140 1.32 4.22 9.80
N VAL A 141 0.97 2.93 9.77
CA VAL A 141 0.27 2.29 8.66
C VAL A 141 -1.16 2.01 9.10
N VAL A 142 -2.13 2.47 8.30
CA VAL A 142 -3.56 2.27 8.52
C VAL A 142 -4.11 1.37 7.43
N HIS A 143 -4.86 0.36 7.82
CA HIS A 143 -5.58 -0.52 6.90
C HIS A 143 -7.08 -0.25 7.04
N PRO A 144 -7.74 0.45 6.09
CA PRO A 144 -9.14 0.86 6.24
C PRO A 144 -10.09 -0.29 6.60
N LEU A 145 -9.91 -1.45 5.96
CA LEU A 145 -10.72 -2.65 6.20
C LEU A 145 -10.53 -3.23 7.60
N SER A 146 -9.41 -2.97 8.26
CA SER A 146 -9.16 -3.42 9.64
C SER A 146 -9.84 -2.54 10.69
N LEU A 147 -10.25 -1.31 10.33
CA LEU A 147 -10.90 -0.36 11.23
C LEU A 147 -12.42 -0.52 11.30
N THR A 148 -13.01 -1.36 10.45
CA THR A 148 -14.46 -1.55 10.46
C THR A 148 -14.93 -2.20 11.76
N ALA A 149 -15.80 -1.50 12.50
CA ALA A 149 -16.46 -2.03 13.69
C ALA A 149 -17.53 -3.08 13.33
N THR A 150 -18.06 -3.00 12.10
CA THR A 150 -19.06 -3.91 11.57
C THR A 150 -18.42 -4.87 10.58
N ARG A 151 -18.48 -6.17 10.91
CA ARG A 151 -18.14 -7.23 9.95
C ARG A 151 -19.43 -7.87 9.47
N PRO A 152 -19.62 -8.03 8.15
CA PRO A 152 -20.77 -8.76 7.64
C PRO A 152 -20.73 -10.18 8.24
N ARG A 153 -21.89 -10.65 8.73
CA ARG A 153 -22.02 -12.02 9.23
C ARG A 153 -22.13 -12.95 8.02
N THR A 154 -20.98 -13.47 7.60
CA THR A 154 -20.88 -14.46 6.53
C THR A 154 -20.58 -15.84 7.11
N ASP A 155 -21.03 -16.88 6.41
CA ASP A 155 -20.69 -18.29 6.71
C ASP A 155 -19.22 -18.62 6.36
N ARG A 156 -18.54 -17.73 5.64
CA ARG A 156 -17.17 -17.91 5.13
C ARG A 156 -16.31 -16.69 5.38
N PRO A 157 -14.99 -16.85 5.59
CA PRO A 157 -14.07 -15.73 5.66
C PRO A 157 -14.14 -14.90 4.38
N GLU A 158 -14.31 -13.60 4.55
CA GLU A 158 -14.26 -12.63 3.47
C GLU A 158 -12.86 -12.02 3.45
N VAL A 159 -12.09 -12.35 2.42
CA VAL A 159 -10.65 -12.00 2.36
C VAL A 159 -10.34 -11.03 1.22
N HIS A 160 -11.14 -11.07 0.16
CA HIS A 160 -10.91 -10.33 -1.09
C HIS A 160 -12.23 -10.21 -1.86
N ALA A 161 -12.41 -9.19 -2.70
CA ALA A 161 -13.57 -8.85 -3.55
C ALA A 161 -14.95 -9.22 -2.99
N GLY A 162 -15.12 -9.08 -1.68
CA GLY A 162 -16.29 -9.54 -0.94
C GLY A 162 -17.31 -8.43 -0.68
N ILE A 163 -18.22 -8.66 0.25
CA ILE A 163 -19.25 -7.70 0.68
C ILE A 163 -18.63 -6.37 1.13
N VAL A 164 -17.58 -6.36 1.94
CA VAL A 164 -16.94 -5.16 2.48
C VAL A 164 -16.37 -4.30 1.36
N GLU A 165 -15.48 -4.83 0.52
CA GLU A 165 -14.89 -4.07 -0.59
C GLU A 165 -15.95 -3.66 -1.62
N THR A 166 -16.90 -4.54 -1.93
CA THR A 166 -18.00 -4.19 -2.82
C THR A 166 -18.85 -3.06 -2.24
N SER A 167 -19.13 -3.08 -0.94
CA SER A 167 -19.91 -2.03 -0.27
C SER A 167 -19.17 -0.71 -0.25
N LEU A 168 -17.85 -0.72 0.01
CA LEU A 168 -17.01 0.47 -0.06
C LEU A 168 -16.95 1.03 -1.47
N MET A 169 -16.81 0.17 -2.48
CA MET A 169 -16.83 0.60 -3.89
C MET A 169 -18.19 1.15 -4.31
N LEU A 170 -19.30 0.62 -3.80
CA LEU A 170 -20.63 1.21 -4.03
C LEU A 170 -20.76 2.60 -3.40
N ALA A 171 -20.10 2.85 -2.26
CA ALA A 171 -20.08 4.16 -1.62
C ALA A 171 -19.13 5.15 -2.33
N LEU A 172 -17.96 4.69 -2.77
CA LEU A 172 -16.90 5.54 -3.30
C LEU A 172 -16.97 5.74 -4.82
N ALA A 173 -17.32 4.70 -5.58
CA ALA A 173 -17.31 4.69 -7.04
C ALA A 173 -18.40 3.76 -7.62
N PRO A 174 -19.70 4.02 -7.36
CA PRO A 174 -20.79 3.12 -7.73
C PRO A 174 -20.86 2.82 -9.22
N ALA A 175 -20.48 3.78 -10.08
CA ALA A 175 -20.48 3.61 -11.53
C ALA A 175 -19.48 2.55 -12.04
N LEU A 176 -18.47 2.18 -11.22
CA LEU A 176 -17.49 1.14 -11.56
C LEU A 176 -17.93 -0.26 -11.11
N VAL A 177 -19.00 -0.37 -10.32
CA VAL A 177 -19.46 -1.64 -9.76
C VAL A 177 -20.49 -2.28 -10.69
N ARG A 178 -20.20 -3.51 -11.13
CA ARG A 178 -21.05 -4.32 -12.01
C ARG A 178 -21.77 -5.40 -11.22
N LEU A 179 -22.76 -5.00 -10.42
CA LEU A 179 -23.53 -5.93 -9.58
C LEU A 179 -24.22 -7.03 -10.38
N ASP A 180 -24.57 -6.76 -11.65
CA ASP A 180 -25.10 -7.73 -12.60
C ASP A 180 -24.14 -8.90 -12.90
N GLN A 181 -22.84 -8.74 -12.61
CA GLN A 181 -21.83 -9.77 -12.80
C GLN A 181 -21.50 -10.56 -11.52
N LEU A 182 -22.13 -10.24 -10.39
CA LEU A 182 -21.99 -11.02 -9.16
C LEU A 182 -22.56 -12.42 -9.37
N THR A 183 -21.74 -13.43 -9.12
CA THR A 183 -22.14 -14.84 -9.27
C THR A 183 -22.27 -15.49 -7.90
N VAL A 184 -23.43 -16.08 -7.61
CA VAL A 184 -23.66 -16.83 -6.36
C VAL A 184 -22.69 -18.03 -6.31
N GLY A 185 -22.01 -18.20 -5.18
CA GLY A 185 -21.09 -19.34 -4.96
C GLY A 185 -19.75 -19.23 -5.70
N ALA A 186 -19.42 -18.05 -6.20
CA ALA A 186 -18.13 -17.76 -6.80
C ALA A 186 -16.92 -18.19 -5.96
N THR A 187 -15.92 -18.79 -6.62
CA THR A 187 -14.70 -19.31 -5.98
C THR A 187 -13.42 -18.76 -6.61
N TRP A 188 -13.45 -17.58 -7.24
CA TRP A 188 -12.23 -16.98 -7.84
C TRP A 188 -11.13 -16.71 -6.79
N PHE A 189 -11.48 -16.61 -5.50
CA PHE A 189 -10.54 -16.61 -4.37
C PHE A 189 -9.84 -17.95 -4.12
N ARG A 190 -10.27 -19.03 -4.78
CA ARG A 190 -10.01 -20.42 -4.41
C ARG A 190 -9.20 -21.19 -5.44
N ARG A 191 -8.49 -20.50 -6.35
CA ARG A 191 -7.55 -21.20 -7.22
C ARG A 191 -6.32 -21.57 -6.38
N ARG A 192 -6.36 -22.75 -5.78
CA ARG A 192 -5.19 -23.46 -5.22
C ARG A 192 -4.10 -23.46 -6.29
N SER A 193 -3.12 -22.56 -6.18
CA SER A 193 -1.84 -22.74 -6.84
C SER A 193 -1.24 -24.02 -6.25
N LYS A 194 -1.11 -25.06 -7.07
CA LYS A 194 -0.41 -26.30 -6.67
C LYS A 194 1.10 -26.07 -6.51
N SER A 195 1.62 -24.86 -6.74
CA SER A 195 3.05 -24.63 -7.03
C SER A 195 3.72 -23.49 -6.25
N THR A 196 3.09 -22.87 -5.26
CA THR A 196 3.74 -21.79 -4.49
C THR A 196 3.47 -21.93 -3.00
N GLY A 197 4.56 -21.94 -2.22
CA GLY A 197 4.56 -22.05 -0.77
C GLY A 197 3.68 -21.01 -0.07
N TRP A 198 3.28 -21.37 1.15
CA TRP A 198 2.20 -20.77 1.93
C TRP A 198 2.56 -19.40 2.54
N SER A 199 1.52 -18.60 2.80
CA SER A 199 1.41 -17.79 4.03
C SER A 199 -0.06 -17.71 4.46
N ALA A 200 -0.35 -18.03 5.73
CA ALA A 200 -1.68 -18.01 6.34
C ALA A 200 -1.67 -17.17 7.62
N THR A 201 -2.73 -16.40 7.88
CA THR A 201 -3.24 -16.09 9.24
C THR A 201 -4.67 -15.51 9.09
N ALA A 202 -5.70 -15.86 9.87
CA ALA A 202 -5.77 -16.55 11.16
C ALA A 202 -6.86 -17.64 11.16
N VAL A 203 -6.54 -18.77 11.78
CA VAL A 203 -7.49 -19.77 12.27
C VAL A 203 -7.60 -19.61 13.77
N SER A 204 -8.81 -19.65 14.35
CA SER A 204 -9.13 -20.36 15.62
C SER A 204 -10.59 -20.12 16.07
N PRO A 205 -11.20 -20.97 16.93
CA PRO A 205 -10.83 -22.33 17.35
C PRO A 205 -11.99 -23.36 17.30
N GLY A 206 -11.69 -24.67 17.31
CA GLY A 206 -12.71 -25.69 17.63
C GLY A 206 -12.33 -27.16 17.41
N HIS A 207 -11.90 -27.82 18.49
CA HIS A 207 -12.01 -29.25 18.82
C HIS A 207 -11.13 -30.27 18.03
N GLY A 208 -10.08 -30.78 18.70
CA GLY A 208 -9.24 -31.91 18.26
C GLY A 208 -9.85 -33.30 18.55
N PRO A 209 -9.07 -34.38 18.71
CA PRO A 209 -7.64 -34.58 18.40
C PRO A 209 -7.42 -35.70 17.35
N ALA A 210 -6.32 -35.66 16.60
CA ALA A 210 -5.81 -36.86 15.93
C ALA A 210 -4.29 -36.82 15.90
N THR A 211 -3.73 -37.75 16.68
CA THR A 211 -2.33 -38.14 16.71
C THR A 211 -1.83 -38.51 15.33
N THR A 212 -0.71 -37.95 14.86
CA THR A 212 0.26 -38.70 14.07
C THR A 212 1.66 -38.13 14.28
N ARG A 213 2.53 -39.04 14.68
CA ARG A 213 3.96 -38.88 14.91
C ARG A 213 4.64 -38.79 13.54
N ALA A 214 5.48 -37.77 13.31
CA ALA A 214 6.42 -37.77 12.19
C ALA A 214 7.81 -37.36 12.70
N SER A 215 8.75 -38.29 12.60
CA SER A 215 10.16 -38.12 12.92
C SER A 215 10.85 -37.13 11.96
N PRO A 216 11.94 -36.46 12.38
CA PRO A 216 12.64 -35.49 11.53
C PRO A 216 13.49 -36.20 10.45
N PRO A 217 13.58 -35.68 9.21
CA PRO A 217 14.64 -36.09 8.31
C PRO A 217 15.96 -35.39 8.66
N THR A 218 17.00 -36.20 8.66
CA THR A 218 18.42 -35.90 8.89
C THR A 218 19.01 -34.94 7.85
N ALA A 219 19.96 -34.13 8.29
CA ALA A 219 20.81 -33.29 7.46
C ALA A 219 21.71 -34.11 6.52
N SER A 220 21.88 -33.67 5.26
CA SER A 220 23.15 -33.73 4.53
C SER A 220 23.04 -33.05 3.16
N SER A 221 23.83 -31.99 2.96
CA SER A 221 24.87 -31.88 1.93
C SER A 221 25.00 -30.45 1.40
N ALA A 222 26.26 -30.05 1.27
CA ALA A 222 26.74 -28.71 0.97
C ALA A 222 26.37 -28.25 -0.44
N ALA A 223 26.02 -26.97 -0.57
CA ALA A 223 26.01 -26.26 -1.84
C ALA A 223 26.75 -24.92 -1.67
N THR A 224 27.80 -24.76 -2.47
CA THR A 224 28.71 -23.63 -2.61
C THR A 224 27.96 -22.31 -2.90
N PRO A 225 28.36 -21.15 -2.33
CA PRO A 225 27.67 -19.89 -2.57
C PRO A 225 27.96 -19.34 -3.98
N PRO A 226 26.98 -18.74 -4.67
CA PRO A 226 27.24 -18.02 -5.91
C PRO A 226 27.95 -16.68 -5.65
N THR A 227 28.84 -16.35 -6.57
CA THR A 227 29.70 -15.17 -6.60
C THR A 227 28.92 -13.85 -6.69
N ARG A 228 29.45 -12.85 -5.98
CA ARG A 228 28.96 -11.47 -5.89
C ARG A 228 29.08 -10.72 -7.23
N PRO A 229 28.04 -10.03 -7.74
CA PRO A 229 28.18 -9.15 -8.89
C PRO A 229 28.90 -7.83 -8.50
N PRO A 230 29.56 -7.15 -9.47
CA PRO A 230 30.43 -6.02 -9.19
C PRO A 230 29.68 -4.77 -8.71
N THR A 231 30.31 -4.07 -7.77
CA THR A 231 29.95 -2.74 -7.27
C THR A 231 30.02 -1.70 -8.38
N LEU A 232 28.90 -1.03 -8.66
CA LEU A 232 28.90 0.21 -9.44
C LEU A 232 29.43 1.34 -8.57
N ALA A 233 30.61 1.84 -8.94
CA ALA A 233 31.24 3.02 -8.37
C ALA A 233 30.34 4.25 -8.54
N GLY A 234 30.32 5.10 -7.52
CA GLY A 234 29.53 6.33 -7.49
C GLY A 234 29.91 7.31 -8.59
N ASN A 235 28.90 8.04 -9.07
CA ASN A 235 29.11 9.25 -9.84
C ASN A 235 28.45 10.43 -9.09
N SER A 236 29.21 11.03 -8.19
CA SER A 236 28.89 12.29 -7.55
C SER A 236 29.23 13.44 -8.50
N SER A 237 28.27 13.86 -9.32
CA SER A 237 28.34 15.17 -10.01
C SER A 237 26.95 15.64 -10.48
N ARG A 238 26.10 16.08 -9.54
CA ARG A 238 24.92 16.88 -9.88
C ARG A 238 25.27 18.37 -9.73
N LYS A 239 25.21 19.10 -10.85
CA LYS A 239 25.33 20.58 -10.88
C LYS A 239 24.16 21.22 -10.12
N PRO A 240 24.37 22.33 -9.37
CA PRO A 240 23.27 23.08 -8.78
C PRO A 240 22.41 23.79 -9.85
N TRP A 241 21.14 24.00 -9.52
CA TRP A 241 20.14 24.69 -10.35
C TRP A 241 20.53 26.18 -10.54
N PRO A 242 20.26 26.80 -11.71
CA PRO A 242 20.50 28.22 -11.88
C PRO A 242 19.61 29.07 -10.96
N PRO A 243 20.08 30.23 -10.47
CA PRO A 243 19.28 31.13 -9.65
C PRO A 243 18.11 31.72 -10.45
N ALA A 244 17.00 31.97 -9.76
CA ALA A 244 15.80 32.59 -10.35
C ALA A 244 16.10 34.01 -10.86
N PRO A 245 15.50 34.45 -11.99
CA PRO A 245 15.68 35.79 -12.51
C PRO A 245 15.07 36.83 -11.56
N THR A 246 15.83 37.90 -11.29
CA THR A 246 15.36 39.08 -10.56
C THR A 246 14.28 39.80 -11.37
N PRO A 247 13.22 40.33 -10.72
CA PRO A 247 12.20 41.10 -11.42
C PRO A 247 12.81 42.41 -11.90
N SER A 248 12.73 42.65 -13.20
CA SER A 248 13.00 43.94 -13.83
C SER A 248 11.96 44.95 -13.38
N ALA A 249 12.41 46.03 -12.74
CA ALA A 249 11.58 47.17 -12.43
C ALA A 249 11.31 47.98 -13.71
N THR A 250 10.02 48.10 -14.07
CA THR A 250 9.43 49.21 -14.83
C THR A 250 8.02 49.40 -14.34
#